data_AF-X1HGZ5-F1
#
_entry.id   AF-X1HGZ5-F1
#
_cell.length_a   1.000
_cell.length_b   1.000
_cell.length_c   1.000
_cell.angle_alpha   90.00
_cell.angle_beta   90.00
_cell.angle_gamma   90.00
#
_symmetry.space_group_name_H-M   'P 1'
#
loop_
_entity.id
_entity.type
_entity.pdbx_description
1 polymer ?
#
loop_
_entity_poly.entity_id
_entity_poly.type
_entity_poly.pdbx_seq_one_letter_code
_entity_poly.pdbx_strand_id
1 'polypeptide(L)'
;MFLYQYELGKASDTLVREIFKLKVGETFIITADTESDARVVDATAAAAFSVGAKPMVIWLASPLGVGKAADPMLPVEALAAALKEADAWVEFNNQWLLYSTPYDIAAKENKKLRYLNAVGMNPDLMVRCIGRVNYPALGKFLERLREMTMSTKHMRLTTPAGQDLEFDNSSDPNHLYTLAKGYADIPGSHMLAGQIAWTPDLESINGTLVFDGSIVPPCGKLEEPVRLTIEKSRVVKIEGGN
;
A
#
# COMPACT_ATOMS: atom_id res chain seq x y z
N MET A 1 7.56 29.19 7.40
CA MET A 1 7.59 27.93 8.18
C MET A 1 6.68 26.93 7.47
N PHE A 2 7.16 25.73 7.16
CA PHE A 2 6.32 24.72 6.51
C PHE A 2 5.39 24.04 7.53
N LEU A 3 4.15 23.76 7.13
CA LEU A 3 3.21 22.96 7.91
C LEU A 3 3.83 21.56 8.16
N TYR A 4 3.74 21.09 9.40
CA TYR A 4 4.25 19.79 9.85
C TYR A 4 5.77 19.56 9.76
N GLN A 5 6.59 20.60 9.69
CA GLN A 5 8.05 20.45 9.53
C GLN A 5 8.69 19.48 10.55
N TYR A 6 8.32 19.60 11.84
CA TYR A 6 8.92 18.79 12.90
C TYR A 6 8.22 17.44 13.06
N GLU A 7 6.89 17.43 12.90
CA GLU A 7 6.08 16.22 12.92
C GLU A 7 6.48 15.27 11.80
N LEU A 8 6.83 15.80 10.63
CA LEU A 8 7.35 15.02 9.52
C LEU A 8 8.67 14.35 9.89
N GLY A 9 9.58 15.07 10.55
CA GLY A 9 10.82 14.49 11.07
C GLY A 9 10.56 13.30 12.00
N LYS A 10 9.60 13.43 12.93
CA LYS A 10 9.17 12.32 13.78
C LYS A 10 8.56 11.17 12.96
N ALA A 11 7.71 11.46 11.98
CA ALA A 11 7.08 10.44 11.15
C ALA A 11 8.11 9.66 10.32
N SER A 12 9.11 10.34 9.75
CA SER A 12 10.23 9.72 9.05
C SER A 12 11.10 8.87 9.98
N ASP A 13 11.33 9.33 11.21
CA ASP A 13 12.05 8.54 12.22
C ASP A 13 11.27 7.26 12.60
N THR A 14 9.95 7.34 12.82
CA THR A 14 9.08 6.17 13.03
C THR A 14 9.15 5.20 11.84
N LEU A 15 9.06 5.71 10.61
CA LEU A 15 9.17 4.89 9.40
C LEU A 15 10.49 4.11 9.36
N VAL A 16 11.60 4.78 9.66
CA VAL A 16 12.94 4.19 9.55
C VAL A 16 13.26 3.26 10.72
N ARG A 17 13.04 3.71 11.97
CA ARG A 17 13.46 2.99 13.18
C ARG A 17 12.48 1.93 13.63
N GLU A 18 11.19 2.20 13.53
CA GLU A 18 10.15 1.30 14.05
C GLU A 18 9.59 0.39 12.96
N ILE A 19 9.19 0.96 11.82
CA ILE A 19 8.51 0.21 10.76
C ILE A 19 9.49 -0.67 9.99
N PHE A 20 10.55 -0.07 9.44
CA PHE A 20 11.58 -0.82 8.72
C PHE A 20 12.61 -1.47 9.63
N LYS A 21 12.84 -0.89 10.82
CA LYS A 21 13.95 -1.27 11.71
C LYS A 21 15.27 -1.31 10.95
N LEU A 22 15.57 -0.23 10.22
CA LEU A 22 16.80 -0.12 9.45
C LEU A 22 18.03 -0.25 10.37
N LYS A 23 19.07 -0.89 9.84
CA LYS A 23 20.33 -1.15 10.53
C LYS A 23 21.47 -0.37 9.86
N VAL A 24 22.54 -0.18 10.63
CA VAL A 24 23.78 0.43 10.11
C VAL A 24 24.28 -0.35 8.89
N GLY A 25 24.54 0.36 7.80
CA GLY A 25 25.10 -0.18 6.57
C GLY A 25 24.08 -0.74 5.58
N GLU A 26 22.81 -0.89 5.95
CA GLU A 26 21.75 -1.35 5.04
C GLU A 26 21.51 -0.34 3.90
N THR A 27 21.34 -0.85 2.68
CA THR A 27 20.96 -0.05 1.51
C THR A 27 19.45 0.17 1.53
N PHE A 28 19.04 1.42 1.67
CA PHE A 28 17.63 1.81 1.71
C PHE A 28 17.28 2.64 0.47
N ILE A 29 16.48 2.07 -0.42
CA ILE A 29 16.04 2.79 -1.63
C ILE A 29 14.74 3.54 -1.34
N ILE A 30 14.68 4.79 -1.76
CA ILE A 30 13.48 5.63 -1.74
C ILE A 30 13.17 5.97 -3.20
N THR A 31 12.04 5.48 -3.71
CA THR A 31 11.60 5.84 -5.06
C THR A 31 10.51 6.90 -4.99
N ALA A 32 10.58 7.84 -5.93
CA ALA A 32 9.61 8.91 -6.11
C ALA A 32 9.50 9.24 -7.60
N ASP A 33 8.41 9.89 -8.00
CA ASP A 33 8.28 10.47 -9.33
C ASP A 33 7.97 11.97 -9.22
N THR A 34 7.97 12.68 -10.34
CA THR A 34 7.79 14.14 -10.37
C THR A 34 6.46 14.66 -9.78
N GLU A 35 5.49 13.80 -9.45
CA GLU A 35 4.25 14.15 -8.73
C GLU A 35 4.35 13.93 -7.21
N SER A 36 5.41 13.28 -6.72
CA SER A 36 5.66 13.04 -5.29
C SER A 36 6.08 14.32 -4.54
N ASP A 37 5.84 14.35 -3.22
CA ASP A 37 6.27 15.47 -2.37
C ASP A 37 7.74 15.30 -1.93
N ALA A 38 8.63 16.17 -2.41
CA ALA A 38 10.06 16.11 -2.08
C ALA A 38 10.34 16.16 -0.58
N ARG A 39 9.46 16.77 0.24
CA ARG A 39 9.68 16.88 1.69
C ARG A 39 9.63 15.52 2.37
N VAL A 40 8.73 14.62 1.94
CA VAL A 40 8.66 13.27 2.53
C VAL A 40 9.88 12.43 2.12
N VAL A 41 10.36 12.62 0.90
CA VAL A 41 11.56 11.96 0.37
C VAL A 41 12.80 12.39 1.15
N ASP A 42 13.03 13.70 1.26
CA ASP A 42 14.22 14.26 1.92
C ASP A 42 14.21 13.96 3.42
N ALA A 43 13.08 14.12 4.10
CA ALA A 43 12.96 13.82 5.52
C ALA A 43 13.23 12.32 5.81
N THR A 44 12.74 11.43 4.94
CA THR A 44 12.95 9.98 5.08
C THR A 44 14.39 9.59 4.78
N ALA A 45 15.02 10.18 3.76
CA ALA A 45 16.43 9.97 3.47
C ALA A 45 17.32 10.45 4.63
N ALA A 46 17.02 11.64 5.19
CA ALA A 46 17.74 12.18 6.35
C ALA A 46 17.59 11.27 7.58
N ALA A 47 16.38 10.79 7.87
CA ALA A 47 16.13 9.85 8.96
C ALA A 47 16.91 8.54 8.76
N ALA A 48 16.91 7.98 7.55
CA ALA A 48 17.67 6.77 7.22
C ALA A 48 19.18 6.97 7.42
N PHE A 49 19.72 8.10 6.95
CA PHE A 49 21.13 8.43 7.17
C PHE A 49 21.47 8.56 8.66
N SER A 50 20.56 9.13 9.47
CA SER A 50 20.75 9.30 10.92
C SER A 50 20.84 7.99 11.70
N VAL A 51 20.36 6.88 11.15
CA VAL A 51 20.48 5.54 11.74
C VAL A 51 21.67 4.74 11.19
N GLY A 52 22.50 5.38 10.36
CA GLY A 52 23.66 4.75 9.72
C GLY A 52 23.31 3.85 8.54
N ALA A 53 22.06 3.85 8.06
CA ALA A 53 21.71 3.24 6.79
C ALA A 53 22.26 4.10 5.62
N LYS A 54 22.28 3.52 4.43
CA LYS A 54 22.77 4.16 3.20
C LYS A 54 21.56 4.45 2.30
N PRO A 55 20.92 5.63 2.42
CA PRO A 55 19.79 5.97 1.58
C PRO A 55 20.24 6.21 0.13
N MET A 56 19.46 5.72 -0.83
CA MET A 56 19.56 6.04 -2.25
C MET A 56 18.19 6.51 -2.72
N VAL A 57 18.12 7.74 -3.23
CA VAL A 57 16.88 8.33 -3.74
C VAL A 57 16.86 8.22 -5.26
N ILE A 58 15.78 7.69 -5.82
CA ILE A 58 15.57 7.57 -7.26
C ILE A 58 14.33 8.39 -7.64
N TRP A 59 14.55 9.45 -8.42
CA TRP A 59 13.49 10.27 -9.00
C TRP A 59 13.26 9.89 -10.45
N LEU A 60 11.99 9.65 -10.80
CA LEU A 60 11.54 9.31 -12.14
C LEU A 60 10.62 10.42 -12.68
N ALA A 61 10.54 10.57 -14.00
CA ALA A 61 9.41 11.30 -14.59
C ALA A 61 8.13 10.49 -14.35
N SER A 62 7.03 11.15 -13.99
CA SER A 62 5.75 10.48 -13.73
C SER A 62 5.19 9.86 -15.02
N PRO A 63 5.02 8.53 -15.09
CA PRO A 63 4.43 7.85 -16.25
C PRO A 63 2.92 8.10 -16.35
N LEU A 64 2.32 7.85 -17.53
CA LEU A 64 0.88 8.03 -17.78
C LEU A 64 0.00 6.85 -17.29
N GLY A 65 0.51 6.07 -16.35
CA GLY A 65 -0.14 4.86 -15.86
C GLY A 65 0.62 4.26 -14.69
N VAL A 66 0.15 3.13 -14.20
CA VAL A 66 0.63 2.49 -12.96
C VAL A 66 0.93 1.02 -13.20
N GLY A 67 1.78 0.42 -12.36
CA GLY A 67 2.22 -0.97 -12.55
C GLY A 67 2.82 -1.18 -13.95
N LYS A 68 2.47 -2.28 -14.63
CA LYS A 68 3.01 -2.56 -15.99
C LYS A 68 2.59 -1.54 -17.05
N ALA A 69 1.51 -0.79 -16.84
CA ALA A 69 1.13 0.27 -17.78
C ALA A 69 2.16 1.42 -17.78
N ALA A 70 2.95 1.57 -16.71
CA ALA A 70 4.05 2.52 -16.63
C ALA A 70 5.32 2.05 -17.35
N ASP A 71 5.53 0.74 -17.50
CA ASP A 71 6.80 0.15 -17.98
C ASP A 71 7.38 0.82 -19.24
N PRO A 72 6.60 1.14 -20.30
CA PRO A 72 7.14 1.78 -21.51
C PRO A 72 7.79 3.16 -21.29
N MET A 73 7.52 3.79 -20.15
CA MET A 73 8.03 5.12 -19.77
C MET A 73 9.07 5.07 -18.63
N LEU A 74 9.39 3.87 -18.14
CA LEU A 74 10.33 3.68 -17.04
C LEU A 74 11.68 3.16 -17.55
N PRO A 75 12.81 3.48 -16.88
CA PRO A 75 14.10 2.84 -17.12
C PRO A 75 14.11 1.44 -16.48
N VAL A 76 13.35 0.50 -17.06
CA VAL A 76 12.98 -0.79 -16.44
C VAL A 76 14.21 -1.57 -15.95
N GLU A 77 15.21 -1.77 -16.80
CA GLU A 77 16.37 -2.61 -16.48
C GLU A 77 17.23 -2.01 -15.38
N ALA A 78 17.49 -0.71 -15.45
CA ALA A 78 18.30 0.00 -14.46
C ALA A 78 17.58 0.09 -13.10
N LEU A 79 16.27 0.36 -13.11
CA LEU A 79 15.46 0.42 -11.90
C LEU A 79 15.39 -0.96 -11.23
N ALA A 80 15.13 -2.02 -11.99
CA ALA A 80 15.11 -3.39 -11.48
C ALA A 80 16.46 -3.79 -10.87
N ALA A 81 17.57 -3.44 -11.53
CA ALA A 81 18.93 -3.72 -11.06
C ALA A 81 19.25 -3.03 -9.72
N ALA A 82 18.78 -1.79 -9.52
CA ALA A 82 18.94 -1.11 -8.23
C ALA A 82 18.07 -1.76 -7.14
N LEU A 83 16.78 -1.98 -7.42
CA LEU A 83 15.81 -2.50 -6.46
C LEU A 83 16.14 -3.91 -5.97
N LYS A 84 16.69 -4.77 -6.83
CA LYS A 84 17.04 -6.14 -6.45
C LYS A 84 18.25 -6.25 -5.52
N GLU A 85 19.05 -5.20 -5.38
CA GLU A 85 20.22 -5.18 -4.49
C GLU A 85 19.93 -4.50 -3.14
N ALA A 86 18.77 -3.85 -2.99
CA ALA A 86 18.37 -3.15 -1.78
C ALA A 86 18.11 -4.09 -0.59
N ASP A 87 18.31 -3.61 0.63
CA ASP A 87 17.88 -4.29 1.86
C ASP A 87 16.46 -3.87 2.26
N ALA A 88 16.11 -2.63 1.96
CA ALA A 88 14.78 -2.08 2.17
C ALA A 88 14.44 -1.06 1.07
N TRP A 89 13.15 -0.94 0.75
CA TRP A 89 12.63 -0.01 -0.26
C TRP A 89 11.32 0.59 0.23
N VAL A 90 11.26 1.92 0.32
CA VAL A 90 10.00 2.65 0.44
C VAL A 90 9.65 3.33 -0.88
N GLU A 91 8.41 3.19 -1.30
CA GLU A 91 7.90 3.79 -2.51
C GLU A 91 6.97 4.95 -2.19
N PHE A 92 7.35 6.17 -2.59
CA PHE A 92 6.56 7.40 -2.49
C PHE A 92 6.04 7.89 -3.84
N ASN A 93 6.29 7.15 -4.92
CA ASN A 93 5.74 7.41 -6.25
C ASN A 93 4.23 7.71 -6.17
N ASN A 94 3.76 8.70 -6.92
CA ASN A 94 2.32 8.87 -7.12
C ASN A 94 1.82 7.91 -8.20
N GLN A 95 2.61 7.73 -9.25
CA GLN A 95 2.39 6.74 -10.30
C GLN A 95 3.15 5.46 -9.93
N TRP A 96 2.47 4.57 -9.22
CA TRP A 96 3.15 3.51 -8.50
C TRP A 96 3.79 2.43 -9.37
N LEU A 97 4.94 1.96 -8.90
CA LEU A 97 5.74 0.85 -9.37
C LEU A 97 5.21 -0.49 -8.87
N LEU A 98 4.34 -0.53 -7.85
CA LEU A 98 3.69 -1.79 -7.44
C LEU A 98 3.04 -2.48 -8.67
N TYR A 99 3.38 -3.75 -8.90
CA TYR A 99 3.00 -4.54 -10.08
C TYR A 99 3.61 -4.09 -11.43
N SER A 100 4.64 -3.26 -11.43
CA SER A 100 5.48 -2.98 -12.61
C SER A 100 6.50 -4.10 -12.85
N THR A 101 7.13 -4.13 -14.02
CA THR A 101 8.22 -5.08 -14.28
C THR A 101 9.40 -4.93 -13.31
N PRO A 102 9.88 -3.71 -12.96
CA PRO A 102 10.91 -3.53 -11.92
C PRO A 102 10.53 -4.08 -10.55
N TYR A 103 9.28 -3.87 -10.12
CA TYR A 103 8.77 -4.44 -8.87
C TYR A 103 8.72 -5.97 -8.92
N ASP A 104 8.18 -6.55 -9.99
CA ASP A 104 8.08 -8.00 -10.15
C ASP A 104 9.46 -8.66 -10.09
N ILE A 105 10.46 -8.09 -10.76
CA ILE A 105 11.85 -8.57 -10.73
C ILE A 105 12.41 -8.47 -9.32
N ALA A 106 12.28 -7.31 -8.66
CA ALA A 106 12.81 -7.11 -7.31
C ALA A 106 12.17 -8.07 -6.30
N ALA A 107 10.84 -8.17 -6.26
CA ALA A 107 10.12 -9.07 -5.37
C ALA A 107 10.43 -10.56 -5.63
N LYS A 108 10.67 -10.92 -6.89
CA LYS A 108 11.02 -12.29 -7.28
C LYS A 108 12.46 -12.64 -6.94
N GLU A 109 13.42 -11.79 -7.27
CA GLU A 109 14.85 -12.10 -7.19
C GLU A 109 15.47 -11.74 -5.83
N ASN A 110 14.98 -10.71 -5.17
CA ASN A 110 15.51 -10.26 -3.89
C ASN A 110 14.71 -10.80 -2.70
N LYS A 111 15.11 -11.99 -2.22
CA LYS A 111 14.43 -12.68 -1.11
C LYS A 111 14.63 -12.01 0.27
N LYS A 112 15.53 -11.03 0.38
CA LYS A 112 15.75 -10.26 1.62
C LYS A 112 15.03 -8.90 1.61
N LEU A 113 14.47 -8.49 0.47
CA LEU A 113 13.87 -7.17 0.29
C LEU A 113 12.72 -6.95 1.26
N ARG A 114 12.76 -5.82 1.96
CA ARG A 114 11.63 -5.27 2.71
C ARG A 114 11.05 -4.11 1.91
N TYR A 115 9.91 -4.31 1.28
CA TYR A 115 9.24 -3.28 0.49
C TYR A 115 8.05 -2.71 1.27
N LEU A 116 7.90 -1.38 1.30
CA LEU A 116 6.71 -0.70 1.79
C LEU A 116 6.11 0.19 0.71
N ASN A 117 4.87 -0.09 0.35
CA ASN A 117 4.06 0.78 -0.49
C ASN A 117 3.55 1.97 0.34
N ALA A 118 3.99 3.18 0.00
CA ALA A 118 3.56 4.45 0.62
C ALA A 118 3.25 5.48 -0.48
N VAL A 119 2.55 5.05 -1.52
CA VAL A 119 2.33 5.84 -2.74
C VAL A 119 1.53 7.11 -2.46
N GLY A 120 1.82 8.18 -3.21
CA GLY A 120 1.15 9.49 -3.05
C GLY A 120 1.34 10.14 -1.67
N MET A 121 2.34 9.71 -0.90
CA MET A 121 2.58 10.23 0.44
C MET A 121 2.95 11.72 0.40
N ASN A 122 2.32 12.48 1.29
CA ASN A 122 2.65 13.88 1.56
C ASN A 122 2.80 14.08 3.09
N PRO A 123 3.28 15.25 3.56
CA PRO A 123 3.53 15.45 4.98
C PRO A 123 2.31 15.29 5.89
N ASP A 124 1.11 15.69 5.45
CA ASP A 124 -0.11 15.49 6.25
C ASP A 124 -0.43 14.00 6.42
N LEU A 125 -0.42 13.25 5.33
CA LEU A 125 -0.65 11.80 5.34
C LEU A 125 0.40 11.09 6.20
N MET A 126 1.68 11.44 6.03
CA MET A 126 2.77 10.78 6.75
C MET A 126 2.67 11.04 8.25
N VAL A 127 2.36 12.27 8.65
CA VAL A 127 2.19 12.61 10.06
C VAL A 127 1.00 11.90 10.68
N ARG A 128 -0.16 11.88 10.00
CA ARG A 128 -1.37 11.25 10.55
C ARG A 128 -1.30 9.73 10.54
N CYS A 129 -0.83 9.14 9.45
CA CYS A 129 -0.90 7.70 9.21
C CYS A 129 0.38 6.95 9.58
N ILE A 130 1.48 7.65 9.87
CA ILE A 130 2.72 7.06 10.39
C ILE A 130 3.11 7.68 11.73
N GLY A 131 3.40 8.98 11.77
CA GLY A 131 4.00 9.62 12.95
C GLY A 131 3.10 9.70 14.20
N ARG A 132 1.80 9.52 14.05
CA ARG A 132 0.79 9.56 15.13
C ARG A 132 0.10 8.23 15.39
N VAL A 133 0.58 7.14 14.78
CA VAL A 133 0.02 5.80 14.97
C VAL A 133 0.72 5.09 16.13
N ASN A 134 -0.07 4.46 17.01
CA ASN A 134 0.46 3.52 18.00
C ASN A 134 0.42 2.11 17.39
N TYR A 135 1.52 1.70 16.75
CA TYR A 135 1.63 0.43 16.04
C TYR A 135 1.42 -0.80 16.93
N PRO A 136 1.94 -0.87 18.18
CA PRO A 136 1.63 -1.97 19.09
C PRO A 136 0.14 -2.10 19.40
N ALA A 137 -0.56 -0.99 19.63
CA ALA A 137 -2.00 -1.01 19.89
C ALA A 137 -2.81 -1.38 18.64
N LEU A 138 -2.47 -0.78 17.49
CA LEU A 138 -3.09 -1.09 16.20
C LEU A 138 -2.90 -2.55 15.82
N GLY A 139 -1.70 -3.11 16.02
CA GLY A 139 -1.41 -4.52 15.75
C GLY A 139 -2.27 -5.47 16.57
N LYS A 140 -2.48 -5.19 17.86
CA LYS A 140 -3.39 -5.98 18.72
C LYS A 140 -4.83 -5.88 18.26
N PHE A 141 -5.29 -4.69 17.89
CA PHE A 141 -6.63 -4.46 17.36
C PHE A 141 -6.86 -5.22 16.05
N LEU A 142 -5.92 -5.13 15.11
CA LEU A 142 -5.98 -5.79 13.81
C LEU A 142 -5.95 -7.32 13.94
N GLU A 143 -5.15 -7.89 14.84
CA GLU A 143 -5.19 -9.34 15.11
C GLU A 143 -6.55 -9.78 15.67
N ARG A 144 -7.17 -8.96 16.54
CA ARG A 144 -8.49 -9.31 17.04
C ARG A 144 -9.54 -9.28 15.93
N LEU A 145 -9.52 -8.27 15.06
CA LEU A 145 -10.41 -8.20 13.90
C LEU A 145 -10.18 -9.37 12.96
N ARG A 146 -8.93 -9.72 12.69
CA ARG A 146 -8.56 -10.89 11.90
C ARG A 146 -9.20 -12.17 12.44
N GLU A 147 -9.06 -12.46 13.73
CA GLU A 147 -9.63 -13.66 14.34
C GLU A 147 -11.14 -13.71 14.15
N MET A 148 -11.82 -12.58 14.34
CA MET A 148 -13.26 -12.47 14.14
C MET A 148 -13.64 -12.70 12.66
N THR A 149 -12.91 -12.09 11.72
CA THR A 149 -13.12 -12.27 10.29
C THR A 149 -12.93 -13.74 9.90
N MET A 150 -11.81 -14.37 10.28
CA MET A 150 -11.47 -15.73 9.86
C MET A 150 -12.31 -16.83 10.53
N SER A 151 -12.90 -16.55 11.70
CA SER A 151 -13.82 -17.49 12.36
C SER A 151 -15.26 -17.39 11.85
N THR A 152 -15.58 -16.34 11.10
CA THR A 152 -16.90 -16.14 10.52
C THR A 152 -17.04 -16.96 9.25
N LYS A 153 -18.12 -17.73 9.11
CA LYS A 153 -18.40 -18.50 7.89
C LYS A 153 -19.03 -17.63 6.80
N HIS A 154 -20.00 -16.79 7.17
CA HIS A 154 -20.81 -16.02 6.24
C HIS A 154 -20.73 -14.53 6.58
N MET A 155 -20.43 -13.71 5.58
CA MET A 155 -20.24 -12.27 5.70
C MET A 155 -21.35 -11.54 4.97
N ARG A 156 -21.89 -10.48 5.57
CA ARG A 156 -22.81 -9.54 4.91
C ARG A 156 -22.40 -8.10 5.22
N LEU A 157 -22.17 -7.31 4.18
CA LEU A 157 -21.76 -5.91 4.26
C LEU A 157 -22.86 -5.02 3.69
N THR A 158 -23.38 -4.11 4.52
CA THR A 158 -24.43 -3.16 4.11
C THR A 158 -24.00 -1.72 4.35
N THR A 159 -24.46 -0.80 3.50
CA THR A 159 -24.28 0.65 3.70
C THR A 159 -25.57 1.43 3.38
N PRO A 160 -25.76 2.62 3.97
CA PRO A 160 -26.88 3.50 3.59
C PRO A 160 -26.91 3.89 2.11
N ALA A 161 -25.78 3.83 1.40
CA ALA A 161 -25.69 4.12 -0.03
C ALA A 161 -26.27 2.99 -0.92
N GLY A 162 -26.74 1.90 -0.31
CA GLY A 162 -27.37 0.78 -1.00
C GLY A 162 -26.43 -0.41 -1.25
N GLN A 163 -25.26 -0.44 -0.62
CA GLN A 163 -24.46 -1.67 -0.61
C GLN A 163 -25.21 -2.74 0.18
N ASP A 164 -25.28 -3.93 -0.40
CA ASP A 164 -25.73 -5.15 0.27
C ASP A 164 -25.04 -6.31 -0.44
N LEU A 165 -23.89 -6.70 0.11
CA LEU A 165 -23.03 -7.73 -0.46
C LEU A 165 -22.88 -8.86 0.55
N GLU A 166 -23.08 -10.10 0.11
CA GLU A 166 -22.90 -11.29 0.93
C GLU A 166 -21.95 -12.29 0.25
N PHE A 167 -21.22 -13.03 1.07
CA PHE A 167 -20.32 -14.10 0.62
C PHE A 167 -19.93 -15.01 1.78
N ASP A 168 -19.45 -16.20 1.45
CA ASP A 168 -18.86 -17.11 2.43
C ASP A 168 -17.34 -16.94 2.46
N ASN A 169 -16.77 -17.03 3.66
CA ASN A 169 -15.34 -17.15 3.81
C ASN A 169 -14.89 -18.55 3.38
N SER A 170 -13.78 -18.59 2.63
CA SER A 170 -13.23 -19.84 2.13
C SER A 170 -12.59 -20.67 3.24
N SER A 171 -12.76 -21.99 3.16
CA SER A 171 -12.00 -22.95 3.94
C SER A 171 -10.72 -23.44 3.23
N ASP A 172 -10.43 -22.95 2.02
CA ASP A 172 -9.22 -23.30 1.27
C ASP A 172 -7.98 -22.68 1.93
N PRO A 173 -7.02 -23.49 2.42
CA PRO A 173 -5.79 -22.97 3.03
C PRO A 173 -4.89 -22.20 2.05
N ASN A 174 -5.11 -22.31 0.73
CA ASN A 174 -4.36 -21.57 -0.28
C ASN A 174 -4.92 -20.16 -0.52
N HIS A 175 -6.13 -19.86 -0.03
CA HIS A 175 -6.70 -18.53 -0.15
C HIS A 175 -5.89 -17.54 0.68
N LEU A 176 -5.49 -16.45 0.02
CA LEU A 176 -4.60 -15.48 0.61
C LEU A 176 -5.31 -14.71 1.72
N TYR A 177 -4.54 -14.43 2.77
CA TYR A 177 -4.94 -13.57 3.86
C TYR A 177 -3.76 -12.66 4.20
N THR A 178 -4.01 -11.37 4.33
CA THR A 178 -2.99 -10.37 4.66
C THR A 178 -3.47 -9.51 5.82
N LEU A 179 -2.52 -9.23 6.73
CA LEU A 179 -2.73 -8.35 7.87
C LEU A 179 -1.65 -7.26 7.86
N ALA A 180 -2.01 -6.08 7.36
CA ALA A 180 -1.11 -4.95 7.32
C ALA A 180 -1.07 -4.27 8.69
N LYS A 181 -0.26 -4.81 9.60
CA LYS A 181 0.04 -4.17 10.89
C LYS A 181 0.90 -2.90 10.72
N GLY A 182 1.48 -2.72 9.53
CA GLY A 182 2.31 -1.57 9.19
C GLY A 182 3.77 -1.69 9.59
N TYR A 183 4.26 -2.91 9.86
CA TYR A 183 5.69 -3.18 9.99
C TYR A 183 6.21 -3.74 8.66
N ALA A 184 7.36 -3.25 8.23
CA ALA A 184 8.12 -3.75 7.09
C ALA A 184 9.50 -4.22 7.58
N ASP A 185 9.53 -4.96 8.68
CA ASP A 185 10.75 -5.39 9.37
C ASP A 185 11.19 -6.82 9.00
N ILE A 186 10.39 -7.52 8.20
CA ILE A 186 10.68 -8.84 7.63
C ILE A 186 10.61 -8.81 6.10
N PRO A 187 11.35 -9.65 5.37
CA PRO A 187 11.30 -9.67 3.90
C PRO A 187 9.88 -9.86 3.36
N GLY A 188 9.56 -9.19 2.26
CA GLY A 188 8.26 -9.24 1.59
C GLY A 188 7.72 -7.86 1.23
N SER A 189 6.51 -7.87 0.70
CA SER A 189 5.76 -6.68 0.31
C SER A 189 4.77 -6.29 1.39
N HIS A 190 4.92 -5.07 1.88
CA HIS A 190 4.12 -4.52 2.97
C HIS A 190 3.34 -3.30 2.52
N MET A 191 2.17 -3.10 3.11
CA MET A 191 1.33 -1.92 2.91
C MET A 191 1.32 -1.08 4.19
N LEU A 192 0.86 0.18 4.07
CA LEU A 192 0.55 1.00 5.24
C LEU A 192 -0.39 0.27 6.21
N ALA A 193 -0.23 0.60 7.50
CA ALA A 193 -0.97 -0.03 8.57
C ALA A 193 -2.49 0.14 8.44
N GLY A 194 -3.25 -0.79 9.01
CA GLY A 194 -4.70 -0.65 9.16
C GLY A 194 -5.53 -1.38 8.10
N GLN A 195 -4.94 -2.30 7.35
CA GLN A 195 -5.63 -3.05 6.30
C GLN A 195 -5.69 -4.54 6.61
N ILE A 196 -6.83 -5.15 6.28
CA ILE A 196 -7.06 -6.59 6.27
C ILE A 196 -7.60 -6.92 4.89
N ALA A 197 -6.96 -7.84 4.17
CA ALA A 197 -7.48 -8.35 2.90
C ALA A 197 -7.42 -9.87 2.90
N TRP A 198 -8.45 -10.50 2.36
CA TRP A 198 -8.54 -11.96 2.28
C TRP A 198 -9.38 -12.38 1.09
N THR A 199 -9.17 -13.61 0.62
CA THR A 199 -9.92 -14.18 -0.49
C THR A 199 -11.15 -14.93 0.03
N PRO A 200 -12.39 -14.49 -0.27
CA PRO A 200 -13.61 -15.24 0.06
C PRO A 200 -13.72 -16.51 -0.79
N ASP A 201 -14.76 -17.31 -0.59
CA ASP A 201 -15.11 -18.34 -1.57
C ASP A 201 -15.49 -17.65 -2.89
N LEU A 202 -14.70 -17.93 -3.93
CA LEU A 202 -14.74 -17.26 -5.23
C LEU A 202 -16.01 -17.56 -6.02
N GLU A 203 -16.89 -18.46 -5.57
CA GLU A 203 -18.20 -18.69 -6.21
C GLU A 203 -19.38 -18.13 -5.41
N SER A 204 -19.12 -17.60 -4.21
CA SER A 204 -20.17 -17.27 -3.22
C SER A 204 -20.63 -15.81 -3.22
N ILE A 205 -19.92 -14.90 -3.87
CA ILE A 205 -20.20 -13.46 -3.75
C ILE A 205 -21.46 -13.11 -4.53
N ASN A 206 -22.45 -12.51 -3.85
CA ASN A 206 -23.69 -12.05 -4.45
C ASN A 206 -24.13 -10.70 -3.86
N GLY A 207 -24.87 -9.92 -4.65
CA GLY A 207 -25.51 -8.68 -4.19
C GLY A 207 -25.04 -7.44 -4.93
N THR A 208 -25.03 -6.30 -4.25
CA THR A 208 -24.68 -5.00 -4.80
C THR A 208 -23.49 -4.40 -4.07
N LEU A 209 -22.39 -4.18 -4.79
CA LEU A 209 -21.24 -3.40 -4.32
C LEU A 209 -21.40 -1.95 -4.78
N VAL A 210 -21.25 -0.99 -3.86
CA VAL A 210 -21.42 0.44 -4.16
C VAL A 210 -20.12 1.18 -3.85
N PHE A 211 -19.59 1.87 -4.85
CA PHE A 211 -18.52 2.85 -4.68
C PHE A 211 -19.14 4.23 -4.52
N ASP A 212 -19.10 4.80 -3.32
CA ASP A 212 -19.72 6.07 -2.94
C ASP A 212 -18.72 7.16 -2.49
N GLY A 213 -17.42 6.91 -2.64
CA GLY A 213 -16.35 7.85 -2.29
C GLY A 213 -15.41 8.15 -3.45
N SER A 214 -14.60 7.17 -3.84
CA SER A 214 -13.63 7.31 -4.92
C SER A 214 -13.30 5.98 -5.59
N ILE A 215 -12.96 6.02 -6.87
CA ILE A 215 -12.36 4.89 -7.60
C ILE A 215 -10.99 5.35 -8.12
N VAL A 216 -9.92 4.83 -7.53
CA VAL A 216 -8.54 5.25 -7.83
C VAL A 216 -7.71 4.01 -8.19
N PRO A 217 -7.09 3.97 -9.38
CA PRO A 217 -7.34 4.80 -10.57
C PRO A 217 -8.60 4.30 -11.33
N PRO A 218 -9.14 5.06 -12.31
CA PRO A 218 -8.72 6.40 -12.74
C PRO A 218 -9.72 7.52 -12.39
N CYS A 219 -10.87 7.22 -11.82
CA CYS A 219 -11.99 8.16 -11.71
C CYS A 219 -11.79 9.25 -10.64
N GLY A 220 -10.95 9.01 -9.63
CA GLY A 220 -10.79 9.94 -8.52
C GLY A 220 -12.01 9.96 -7.60
N LYS A 221 -12.31 11.12 -7.02
CA LYS A 221 -13.51 11.34 -6.21
C LYS A 221 -14.75 11.22 -7.10
N LEU A 222 -15.75 10.46 -6.66
CA LEU A 222 -17.02 10.32 -7.36
C LEU A 222 -17.99 11.43 -6.95
N GLU A 223 -18.69 12.02 -7.91
CA GLU A 223 -19.82 12.93 -7.64
C GLU A 223 -21.14 12.16 -7.48
N GLU A 224 -21.26 11.00 -8.13
CA GLU A 224 -22.37 10.07 -7.97
C GLU A 224 -21.86 8.63 -7.75
N PRO A 225 -22.53 7.79 -6.94
CA PRO A 225 -22.06 6.43 -6.70
C PRO A 225 -22.09 5.54 -7.94
N VAL A 226 -21.08 4.67 -8.06
CA VAL A 226 -21.05 3.56 -9.04
C VAL A 226 -21.52 2.28 -8.35
N ARG A 227 -22.41 1.54 -8.98
CA ARG A 227 -23.00 0.30 -8.45
C ARG A 227 -22.64 -0.87 -9.35
N LEU A 228 -22.16 -1.94 -8.72
CA LEU A 228 -21.92 -3.22 -9.38
C LEU A 228 -22.92 -4.24 -8.84
N THR A 229 -23.70 -4.86 -9.73
CA THR A 229 -24.46 -6.06 -9.40
C THR A 229 -23.56 -7.27 -9.60
N ILE A 230 -23.43 -8.08 -8.56
CA ILE A 230 -22.57 -9.26 -8.52
C ILE A 230 -23.45 -10.50 -8.36
N GLU A 231 -23.27 -11.46 -9.27
CA GLU A 231 -23.89 -12.79 -9.21
C GLU A 231 -22.80 -13.85 -9.34
N LYS A 232 -22.70 -14.76 -8.36
CA LYS A 232 -21.68 -15.83 -8.31
C LYS A 232 -20.27 -15.28 -8.61
N SER A 233 -19.92 -14.19 -7.91
CA SER A 233 -18.65 -13.48 -8.01
C SER A 233 -18.33 -12.87 -9.38
N ARG A 234 -19.34 -12.71 -10.24
CA ARG A 234 -19.19 -12.00 -11.51
C ARG A 234 -19.99 -10.71 -11.48
N VAL A 235 -19.35 -9.63 -11.92
CA VAL A 235 -20.04 -8.36 -12.17
C VAL A 235 -20.91 -8.56 -13.42
N VAL A 236 -22.23 -8.57 -13.24
CA VAL A 236 -23.21 -8.74 -14.33
C VAL A 236 -23.81 -7.42 -14.80
N LYS A 237 -23.69 -6.36 -13.98
CA LYS A 237 -24.20 -5.02 -14.29
C LYS A 237 -23.35 -3.94 -13.61
N ILE A 238 -23.16 -2.82 -14.31
CA ILE A 238 -22.47 -1.63 -13.84
C ILE A 238 -23.37 -0.43 -14.11
N GLU A 239 -23.59 0.41 -13.10
CA GLU A 239 -24.49 1.58 -13.19
C GLU A 239 -23.93 2.79 -12.44
N GLY A 240 -24.21 4.00 -12.92
CA GLY A 240 -23.81 5.26 -12.28
C GLY A 240 -22.44 5.78 -12.73
N GLY A 241 -21.94 6.81 -12.03
CA GLY A 241 -20.63 7.43 -12.30
C GLY A 241 -20.58 8.38 -13.50
N ASN A 242 -21.67 9.11 -13.77
CA ASN A 242 -21.70 10.15 -14.82
C ASN A 242 -20.65 11.25 -14.59
#